data_AF-A0AAW6R4F0-F1
#
_entry.id   AF-A0AAW6R4F0-F1
#
_cell.length_a   1.000
_cell.length_b   1.000
_cell.length_c   1.000
_cell.angle_alpha   90.00
_cell.angle_beta   90.00
_cell.angle_gamma   90.00
#
_symmetry.space_group_name_H-M   'P 1'
#
loop_
_entity.id
_entity.type
_entity.pdbx_description
1 polymer ?
#
loop_
_entity_poly.entity_id
_entity_poly.type
_entity_poly.pdbx_seq_one_letter_code
_entity_poly.pdbx_strand_id
1 'polypeptide(L)'
;IAICAIVMGSGNAPFMSFASLIPNIAAGLHVPAVVMIMPMHFATTLARAVSPITAVVVVTSGIAGVSPFAVVKRTAIPMAVGFVVNMIATITLFY
;
A
#
# COMPACT_ATOMS: atom_id res chain seq x y z
N ILE A 1 3.58 6.97 -3.50
CA ILE A 1 2.18 6.50 -3.32
C ILE A 1 1.92 5.71 -2.03
N ALA A 2 2.85 4.87 -1.55
CA ALA A 2 2.66 4.08 -0.33
C ALA A 2 2.36 4.97 0.89
N ILE A 3 3.13 6.03 1.09
CA ILE A 3 2.88 7.03 2.15
C ILE A 3 1.48 7.65 2.02
N CYS A 4 1.06 7.99 0.79
CA CYS A 4 -0.29 8.49 0.55
C CYS A 4 -1.36 7.46 0.97
N ALA A 5 -1.16 6.17 0.73
CA ALA A 5 -2.06 5.11 1.18
C ALA A 5 -2.17 5.01 2.71
N ILE A 6 -1.06 5.26 3.42
CA ILE A 6 -1.06 5.34 4.89
C ILE A 6 -1.90 6.53 5.35
N VAL A 7 -1.66 7.71 4.78
CA VAL A 7 -2.36 8.94 5.19
C VAL A 7 -3.85 8.90 4.82
N MET A 8 -4.19 8.30 3.67
CA MET A 8 -5.56 8.21 3.18
C MET A 8 -6.32 7.01 3.75
N GLY A 9 -5.64 6.06 4.40
CA GLY A 9 -6.24 4.82 4.92
C GLY A 9 -6.86 3.92 3.85
N SER A 10 -6.49 4.13 2.58
CA SER A 10 -7.09 3.49 1.41
C SER A 10 -6.00 3.05 0.42
N GLY A 11 -6.10 1.81 -0.06
CA GLY A 11 -5.20 1.29 -1.08
C GLY A 11 -5.57 1.77 -2.49
N ASN A 12 -6.85 2.07 -2.72
CA ASN A 12 -7.35 2.46 -4.04
C ASN A 12 -7.29 3.97 -4.29
N ALA A 13 -7.52 4.79 -3.26
CA ALA A 13 -7.55 6.24 -3.43
C ALA A 13 -6.24 6.83 -4.01
N PRO A 14 -5.05 6.58 -3.43
CA PRO A 14 -3.80 7.07 -4.01
C PRO A 14 -3.52 6.41 -5.36
N PHE A 15 -3.86 5.13 -5.54
CA PHE A 15 -3.66 4.45 -6.81
C PHE A 15 -4.44 5.16 -7.93
N MET A 16 -5.73 5.41 -7.75
CA MET A 16 -6.57 6.12 -8.73
C MET A 16 -6.14 7.58 -8.93
N SER A 17 -5.67 8.27 -7.88
CA SER A 17 -5.16 9.63 -8.00
C SER A 17 -3.89 9.76 -8.84
N PHE A 18 -3.08 8.70 -8.92
CA PHE A 18 -1.83 8.70 -9.68
C PHE A 18 -1.88 7.83 -10.95
N ALA A 19 -2.91 6.98 -11.12
CA ALA A 19 -3.00 6.01 -12.22
C ALA A 19 -2.96 6.67 -13.61
N SER A 20 -3.58 7.85 -13.77
CA SER A 20 -3.59 8.59 -15.03
C SER A 20 -2.21 9.14 -15.43
N LEU A 21 -1.28 9.28 -14.48
CA LEU A 21 0.08 9.76 -14.75
C LEU A 21 1.01 8.64 -15.23
N ILE A 22 0.69 7.38 -14.91
CA ILE A 22 1.58 6.25 -15.16
C ILE A 22 1.81 5.93 -16.63
N PRO A 23 0.80 5.99 -17.53
CA PRO A 23 1.03 5.78 -18.96
C PRO A 23 2.07 6.74 -19.55
N ASN A 24 2.02 8.01 -19.16
CA ASN A 24 2.96 9.03 -19.64
C ASN A 24 4.39 8.79 -19.11
N ILE A 25 4.53 8.41 -17.84
CA ILE A 25 5.83 8.06 -17.26
C ILE A 25 6.40 6.80 -17.92
N ALA A 26 5.56 5.77 -18.12
CA ALA A 26 5.96 4.51 -18.74
C ALA A 26 6.43 4.71 -20.19
N ALA A 27 5.73 5.56 -20.95
CA ALA A 27 6.13 5.95 -22.30
C ALA A 27 7.50 6.64 -22.32
N GLY A 28 7.76 7.55 -21.38
CA GLY A 28 9.06 8.23 -21.25
C GLY A 28 10.21 7.32 -20.82
N LEU A 29 9.91 6.20 -20.16
CA LEU A 29 10.88 5.19 -19.74
C LEU A 29 10.99 4.01 -20.72
N HIS A 30 10.24 4.02 -21.83
CA HIS A 30 10.15 2.93 -22.80
C HIS A 30 9.80 1.56 -22.19
N VAL A 31 8.99 1.55 -21.13
CA VAL A 31 8.51 0.33 -20.47
C VAL A 31 6.99 0.19 -20.59
N PRO A 32 6.44 -1.04 -20.57
CA PRO A 32 4.99 -1.24 -20.53
C PRO A 32 4.37 -0.62 -19.26
N ALA A 33 3.27 0.14 -19.40
CA ALA A 33 2.62 0.77 -18.23
C ALA A 33 2.20 -0.25 -17.15
N VAL A 34 1.84 -1.48 -17.55
CA VAL A 34 1.47 -2.56 -16.63
C VAL A 34 2.57 -2.89 -15.63
N VAL A 35 3.85 -2.84 -16.06
CA VAL A 35 4.96 -3.17 -15.17
C VAL A 35 5.09 -2.14 -14.05
N MET A 36 4.75 -0.88 -14.31
CA MET A 36 4.72 0.16 -13.28
C MET A 36 3.46 0.10 -12.41
N ILE A 37 2.30 -0.17 -13.02
CA ILE A 37 1.00 -0.19 -12.32
C ILE A 37 0.91 -1.30 -11.27
N MET A 38 1.44 -2.49 -11.56
CA MET A 38 1.37 -3.66 -10.68
C MET A 38 2.04 -3.46 -9.30
N PRO A 39 3.35 -3.14 -9.21
CA PRO A 39 4.00 -2.89 -7.93
C PRO A 39 3.38 -1.69 -7.21
N MET A 40 2.87 -0.71 -7.96
CA MET A 40 2.15 0.41 -7.36
C MET A 40 0.88 -0.03 -6.63
N HIS A 41 0.05 -0.86 -7.27
CA HIS A 41 -1.18 -1.36 -6.68
C HIS A 41 -0.93 -2.22 -5.43
N PHE A 42 0.07 -3.09 -5.48
CA PHE A 42 0.43 -3.90 -4.30
C PHE A 42 1.00 -3.04 -3.17
N ALA A 43 1.85 -2.07 -3.49
CA ALA A 43 2.43 -1.16 -2.49
C ALA A 43 1.35 -0.33 -1.79
N THR A 44 0.36 0.23 -2.52
CA THR A 44 -0.72 1.00 -1.88
C THR A 44 -1.64 0.11 -1.05
N THR A 45 -1.93 -1.09 -1.52
CA THR A 45 -2.79 -2.05 -0.81
C THR A 45 -2.17 -2.50 0.51
N LEU A 46 -0.87 -2.78 0.54
CA LEU A 46 -0.18 -3.16 1.78
C LEU A 46 0.04 -1.98 2.72
N ALA A 47 0.41 -0.81 2.18
CA ALA A 47 0.64 0.37 2.99
C ALA A 47 -0.63 0.86 3.71
N ARG A 48 -1.82 0.63 3.15
CA ARG A 48 -3.10 0.86 3.86
C ARG A 48 -3.16 0.14 5.21
N ALA A 49 -2.62 -1.08 5.33
CA ALA A 49 -2.78 -1.87 6.54
C ALA A 49 -1.96 -1.37 7.75
N VAL A 50 -1.03 -0.42 7.54
CA VAL A 50 -0.35 0.29 8.64
C VAL A 50 -1.00 1.65 8.94
N SER A 51 -2.13 1.98 8.33
CA SER A 51 -2.84 3.23 8.58
C SER A 51 -3.73 3.13 9.82
N PRO A 52 -3.62 4.07 10.79
CA PRO A 52 -4.47 4.10 11.98
C PRO A 52 -5.93 4.50 11.66
N ILE A 53 -6.19 5.01 10.46
CA ILE A 53 -7.53 5.45 10.04
C ILE A 53 -8.21 4.46 9.08
N THR A 54 -7.56 3.34 8.74
CA THR A 54 -8.20 2.30 7.93
C THR A 54 -9.33 1.63 8.71
N ALA A 55 -10.48 1.44 8.07
CA ALA A 55 -11.69 0.87 8.68
C ALA A 55 -11.44 -0.40 9.50
N VAL A 56 -10.62 -1.34 8.99
CA VAL A 56 -10.28 -2.58 9.70
C VAL A 56 -9.52 -2.30 11.00
N VAL A 57 -8.57 -1.36 11.00
CA VAL A 57 -7.81 -0.97 12.19
C VAL A 57 -8.71 -0.27 13.20
N VAL A 58 -9.58 0.63 12.75
CA VAL A 58 -10.53 1.37 13.61
C VAL A 58 -11.54 0.43 14.28
N VAL A 59 -12.11 -0.50 13.51
CA VAL A 59 -13.06 -1.50 14.03
C VAL A 59 -12.37 -2.44 15.02
N THR A 60 -11.20 -2.97 14.67
CA THR A 60 -10.47 -3.89 15.57
C THR A 60 -9.98 -3.19 16.84
N SER A 61 -9.54 -1.93 16.75
CA SER A 61 -9.17 -1.15 17.94
C SER A 61 -10.37 -0.85 18.84
N GLY A 62 -11.54 -0.59 18.24
CA GLY A 62 -12.79 -0.36 18.97
C GLY A 62 -13.25 -1.60 19.73
N ILE A 63 -13.17 -2.79 19.12
CA ILE A 63 -13.49 -4.07 19.78
C ILE A 63 -12.49 -4.36 20.91
N ALA A 64 -11.21 -4.07 20.70
CA ALA A 64 -10.15 -4.35 21.68
C ALA A 64 -10.05 -3.28 22.79
N GLY A 65 -10.79 -2.17 22.71
CA GLY A 65 -10.71 -1.08 23.69
C GLY A 65 -9.36 -0.36 23.75
N VAL A 66 -8.58 -0.37 22.65
CA VAL A 66 -7.26 0.25 22.57
C VAL A 66 -7.21 1.34 21.51
N SER A 67 -6.19 2.19 21.56
CA SER A 67 -5.94 3.18 20.50
C SER A 67 -5.61 2.50 19.16
N PRO A 68 -6.12 3.01 18.01
CA PRO A 68 -5.72 2.53 16.67
C PRO A 68 -4.21 2.53 16.46
N PHE A 69 -3.49 3.52 17.01
CA PHE A 69 -2.04 3.60 16.95
C PHE A 69 -1.35 2.45 17.70
N ALA A 70 -1.96 1.94 18.78
CA ALA A 70 -1.43 0.77 19.49
C ALA A 70 -1.57 -0.51 18.65
N VAL A 71 -2.66 -0.65 17.91
CA VAL A 71 -2.87 -1.78 16.97
C VAL A 71 -1.82 -1.72 15.86
N VAL A 72 -1.66 -0.56 15.21
CA VAL A 72 -0.64 -0.36 14.15
C VAL A 72 0.77 -0.65 14.67
N LYS A 73 1.10 -0.18 15.87
CA LYS A 73 2.42 -0.42 16.47
C LYS A 73 2.68 -1.92 16.71
N ARG A 74 1.66 -2.69 17.11
CA ARG A 74 1.76 -4.14 17.30
C ARG A 74 1.94 -4.90 15.99
N THR A 75 1.35 -4.42 14.90
CA THR A 75 1.45 -5.06 13.58
C THR A 75 2.57 -4.50 12.70
N ALA A 76 3.32 -3.49 13.17
CA ALA A 76 4.36 -2.83 12.36
C ALA A 76 5.42 -3.79 11.81
N ILE A 77 5.91 -4.71 12.63
CA ILE A 77 6.93 -5.71 12.23
C ILE A 77 6.39 -6.65 11.14
N PRO A 78 5.29 -7.40 11.35
CA PRO A 78 4.78 -8.31 10.32
C PRO A 78 4.36 -7.56 9.05
N MET A 79 3.88 -6.33 9.17
CA MET A 79 3.54 -5.50 8.01
C MET A 79 4.77 -5.05 7.22
N ALA A 80 5.85 -4.66 7.89
CA ALA A 80 7.11 -4.32 7.23
C ALA A 80 7.70 -5.53 6.49
N VAL A 81 7.69 -6.70 7.13
CA VAL A 81 8.12 -7.96 6.51
C VAL A 81 7.24 -8.30 5.30
N GLY A 82 5.92 -8.24 5.44
CA GLY A 82 4.98 -8.48 4.35
C GLY A 82 5.18 -7.51 3.18
N PHE A 83 5.48 -6.24 3.45
CA PHE A 83 5.78 -5.26 2.42
C PHE A 83 7.04 -5.61 1.64
N VAL A 84 8.14 -5.95 2.33
CA VAL A 84 9.40 -6.33 1.70
C VAL A 84 9.23 -7.62 0.88
N VAL A 85 8.62 -8.65 1.47
CA VAL A 85 8.37 -9.93 0.79
C VAL A 85 7.51 -9.71 -0.45
N ASN A 86 6.47 -8.90 -0.36
CA ASN A 86 5.62 -8.59 -1.51
C ASN A 86 6.39 -7.85 -2.61
N MET A 87 7.25 -6.89 -2.27
CA MET A 87 8.07 -6.20 -3.27
C MET A 87 9.04 -7.15 -3.96
N ILE A 88 9.71 -8.02 -3.20
CA ILE A 88 10.59 -9.05 -3.76
C ILE A 88 9.79 -9.98 -4.67
N ALA A 89 8.68 -10.53 -4.18
CA ALA A 89 7.82 -11.42 -4.96
C ALA A 89 7.29 -10.76 -6.24
N THR A 90 6.91 -9.48 -6.15
CA THR A 90 6.44 -8.70 -7.31
C THR A 90 7.54 -8.58 -8.37
N ILE A 91 8.78 -8.32 -7.95
CA ILE A 91 9.91 -8.26 -8.87
C ILE A 91 10.19 -9.65 -9.43
N THR A 92 10.34 -10.69 -8.61
CA THR A 92 10.74 -12.02 -9.08
C THR A 92 9.70 -12.75 -9.94
N LEU A 93 8.40 -12.45 -9.78
CA LEU A 93 7.32 -13.15 -10.49
C LEU A 93 6.86 -12.41 -11.75
N PHE A 94 7.02 -11.09 -11.81
CA PHE A 94 6.45 -10.26 -12.88
C PHE A 94 7.48 -9.45 -13.68
N TYR A 95 8.76 -9.51 -13.30
CA TYR A 95 9.89 -8.93 -14.02
C TYR A 95 10.96 -10.01 -14.27
#